data_AF-A0A538GFB2-F1
#
_entry.id   AF-A0A538GFB2-F1
#
_cell.length_a   1.000
_cell.length_b   1.000
_cell.length_c   1.000
_cell.angle_alpha   90.00
_cell.angle_beta   90.00
_cell.angle_gamma   90.00
#
_symmetry.space_group_name_H-M   'P 1'
#
loop_
_entity.id
_entity.type
_entity.pdbx_description
1 polymer ?
#
loop_
_entity_poly.entity_id
_entity_poly.type
_entity_poly.pdbx_seq_one_letter_code
_entity_poly.pdbx_strand_id
1 'polypeptide(L)'
;MNGSAQVICATGFRRGFRHDRLLARLVAEHGLETADDWLVLDPDSTVPGLSDATRTLAVAGAPAQWAFPAADTLAGARYAAHGFLRRIETCRTR
;
A
#
# COMPACT_ATOMS: atom_id res chain seq x y z
N MET A 1 -7.14 9.98 -43.39
CA MET A 1 -7.39 9.66 -41.97
C MET A 1 -8.19 10.80 -41.37
N ASN A 2 -9.46 10.57 -41.04
CA ASN A 2 -10.30 11.60 -40.44
C ASN A 2 -9.90 11.75 -38.97
N GLY A 3 -9.17 12.82 -38.66
CA GLY A 3 -8.79 13.18 -37.30
C GLY A 3 -10.02 13.63 -36.51
N SER A 4 -10.63 12.70 -35.76
CA SER A 4 -11.55 13.04 -34.69
C SER A 4 -10.75 13.66 -33.54
N ALA A 5 -11.11 14.87 -33.10
CA ALA A 5 -10.53 15.46 -31.89
C ALA A 5 -10.74 14.51 -30.70
N GLN A 6 -9.64 14.02 -30.12
CA GLN A 6 -9.67 13.11 -28.98
C GLN A 6 -9.20 13.87 -27.73
N VAL A 7 -9.97 13.76 -26.65
CA VAL A 7 -9.57 14.26 -25.33
C VAL A 7 -8.88 13.14 -24.57
N ILE A 8 -7.67 13.42 -24.08
CA ILE A 8 -6.91 12.51 -23.21
C ILE A 8 -6.91 13.08 -21.80
N CYS A 9 -7.48 12.35 -20.85
CA CYS A 9 -7.47 12.71 -19.44
C CYS A 9 -6.32 11.99 -18.72
N ALA A 10 -5.17 12.67 -18.58
CA ALA A 10 -4.00 12.15 -17.87
C ALA A 10 -3.96 12.66 -16.40
N THR A 11 -5.05 12.47 -15.67
CA THR A 11 -5.24 13.01 -14.30
C THR A 11 -4.56 12.18 -13.20
N GLY A 12 -3.78 11.16 -13.57
CA GLY A 12 -3.09 10.28 -12.64
C GLY A 12 -4.00 9.23 -11.99
N PHE A 13 -3.56 8.73 -10.84
CA PHE A 13 -4.23 7.63 -10.13
C PHE A 13 -4.85 8.10 -8.82
N ARG A 14 -5.90 7.39 -8.42
CA ARG A 14 -6.51 7.55 -7.09
C ARG A 14 -5.51 7.08 -6.02
N ARG A 15 -5.27 7.93 -5.04
CA ARG A 15 -4.30 7.72 -3.94
C ARG A 15 -5.01 7.29 -2.66
N GLY A 16 -4.23 6.80 -1.71
CA GLY A 16 -4.73 6.43 -0.38
C GLY A 16 -5.57 5.15 -0.37
N PHE A 17 -5.97 4.73 0.83
CA PHE A 17 -6.61 3.42 1.03
C PHE A 17 -8.11 3.42 0.69
N ARG A 18 -8.79 4.58 0.76
CA ARG A 18 -10.26 4.68 0.63
C ARG A 18 -10.81 4.24 -0.72
N HIS A 19 -9.96 4.19 -1.74
CA HIS A 19 -10.33 3.83 -3.10
C HIS A 19 -10.12 2.34 -3.40
N ASP A 20 -9.48 1.62 -2.49
CA ASP A 20 -9.39 0.17 -2.48
C ASP A 20 -10.44 -0.40 -1.51
N ARG A 21 -11.34 -1.26 -2.02
CA ARG A 21 -12.44 -1.80 -1.20
C ARG A 21 -11.95 -2.68 -0.05
N LEU A 22 -10.88 -3.43 -0.26
CA LEU A 22 -10.32 -4.30 0.77
C LEU A 22 -9.64 -3.45 1.85
N LEU A 23 -8.79 -2.51 1.46
CA LEU A 23 -8.09 -1.67 2.44
C LEU A 23 -9.06 -0.77 3.22
N ALA A 24 -10.04 -0.16 2.56
CA ALA A 24 -11.09 0.63 3.22
C ALA A 24 -11.85 -0.20 4.27
N ARG A 25 -12.17 -1.46 3.93
CA ARG A 25 -12.83 -2.38 4.85
C ARG A 25 -11.93 -2.76 6.03
N LEU A 26 -10.67 -3.10 5.78
CA LEU A 26 -9.71 -3.46 6.84
C LEU A 26 -9.49 -2.29 7.81
N VAL A 27 -9.38 -1.05 7.31
CA VAL A 27 -9.28 0.14 8.15
C VAL A 27 -10.51 0.27 9.05
N ALA A 28 -11.71 0.15 8.48
CA ALA A 28 -12.95 0.30 9.23
C ALA A 28 -13.16 -0.82 10.26
N GLU A 29 -12.89 -2.08 9.89
CA GLU A 29 -13.12 -3.24 10.75
C GLU A 29 -12.10 -3.37 11.88
N HIS A 30 -10.84 -2.96 11.64
CA HIS A 30 -9.77 -3.11 12.61
C HIS A 30 -9.34 -1.80 13.28
N GLY A 31 -9.96 -0.67 12.94
CA GLY A 31 -9.60 0.64 13.50
C GLY A 31 -8.14 1.01 13.22
N LEU A 32 -7.66 0.72 12.00
CA LEU A 32 -6.26 0.92 11.64
C LEU A 32 -5.87 2.40 11.72
N GLU A 33 -4.65 2.65 12.16
CA GLU A 33 -4.12 4.01 12.24
C GLU A 33 -3.94 4.60 10.84
N THR A 34 -4.43 5.83 10.67
CA THR A 34 -4.36 6.56 9.40
C THR A 34 -3.97 8.01 9.63
N ALA A 35 -3.17 8.55 8.72
CA ALA A 35 -2.97 9.99 8.56
C ALA A 35 -3.76 10.46 7.34
N ASP A 36 -4.90 11.12 7.57
CA ASP A 36 -5.88 11.48 6.53
C ASP A 36 -6.34 10.27 5.69
N ASP A 37 -5.91 10.17 4.43
CA ASP A 37 -6.26 9.11 3.49
C ASP A 37 -5.18 8.02 3.39
N TRP A 38 -4.17 8.09 4.25
CA TRP A 38 -2.99 7.23 4.22
C TRP A 38 -2.97 6.27 5.40
N LEU A 39 -2.75 4.98 5.12
CA LEU A 39 -2.44 3.99 6.15
C LEU A 39 -1.09 4.33 6.78
N VAL A 40 -1.01 4.38 8.11
CA VAL A 40 0.28 4.43 8.80
C VAL A 40 1.00 3.09 8.61
N LEU A 41 2.25 3.13 8.16
CA LEU A 41 3.08 1.97 7.86
C LEU A 41 4.37 2.02 8.69
N ASP A 42 4.86 0.84 9.08
CA ASP A 42 6.20 0.68 9.61
C ASP A 42 7.26 0.82 8.50
N PRO A 43 8.55 1.04 8.84
CA PRO A 43 9.62 1.20 7.85
C PRO A 43 9.82 0.02 6.89
N ASP A 44 9.30 -1.17 7.23
CA ASP A 44 9.32 -2.35 6.36
C ASP A 44 8.07 -2.48 5.47
N SER A 45 7.27 -1.40 5.37
CA SER A 45 6.02 -1.31 4.63
C SER A 45 4.87 -2.15 5.22
N THR A 46 5.01 -2.64 6.46
CA THR A 46 3.94 -3.37 7.14
C THR A 46 2.92 -2.44 7.79
N VAL A 47 1.69 -2.93 7.97
CA VAL A 47 0.61 -2.25 8.69
C VAL A 47 0.67 -2.69 10.16
N PRO A 48 1.03 -1.82 11.11
CA PRO A 48 1.27 -2.22 12.50
C PRO A 48 0.06 -2.88 13.15
N GLY A 49 -1.14 -2.32 12.93
CA GLY A 49 -2.41 -2.85 13.49
C GLY A 49 -2.81 -4.24 12.97
N LEU A 50 -2.17 -4.73 11.90
CA LEU A 50 -2.38 -6.07 11.32
C LEU A 50 -1.10 -6.90 11.26
N SER A 51 -0.06 -6.47 11.97
CA SER A 51 1.24 -7.14 11.99
C SER A 51 1.68 -7.43 13.41
N ASP A 52 1.69 -8.70 13.76
CA ASP A 52 2.12 -9.22 15.06
C ASP A 52 3.09 -10.40 14.86
N ALA A 53 3.28 -11.25 15.87
CA ALA A 53 4.18 -12.39 15.79
C ALA A 53 3.64 -13.56 14.96
N THR A 54 2.34 -13.55 14.64
CA THR A 54 1.61 -14.67 14.01
C THR A 54 1.08 -14.34 12.62
N ARG A 55 0.93 -13.06 12.30
CA ARG A 55 0.43 -12.55 11.02
C ARG A 55 1.08 -11.23 10.67
N THR A 56 1.05 -10.90 9.39
CA THR A 56 1.58 -9.64 8.88
C THR A 56 0.81 -9.22 7.64
N LEU A 57 0.65 -7.91 7.45
CA LEU A 57 0.15 -7.31 6.22
C LEU A 57 1.14 -6.23 5.80
N ALA A 58 1.64 -6.30 4.56
CA ALA A 58 2.44 -5.25 3.94
C ALA A 58 1.71 -4.64 2.75
N VAL A 59 1.92 -3.34 2.53
CA VAL A 59 1.29 -2.57 1.45
C VAL A 59 2.35 -1.91 0.59
N ALA A 60 2.18 -1.99 -0.72
CA ALA A 60 2.97 -1.27 -1.72
C ALA A 60 2.03 -0.61 -2.73
N GLY A 61 2.55 0.20 -3.64
CA GLY A 61 1.76 0.84 -4.68
C GLY A 61 1.22 2.21 -4.27
N ALA A 62 0.18 2.66 -4.99
CA ALA A 62 -0.50 3.92 -4.75
C ALA A 62 -0.99 4.13 -3.29
N PRO A 63 -1.43 3.09 -2.54
CA PRO A 63 -1.80 3.26 -1.12
C PRO A 63 -0.61 3.53 -0.18
N ALA A 64 0.62 3.18 -0.58
CA ALA A 64 1.84 3.37 0.20
C ALA A 64 2.70 4.55 -0.30
N GLN A 65 2.21 5.32 -1.29
CA GLN A 65 2.97 6.39 -1.95
C GLN A 65 3.52 7.47 -1.01
N TRP A 66 2.89 7.67 0.15
CA TRP A 66 3.34 8.62 1.17
C TRP A 66 4.52 8.11 2.01
N ALA A 67 4.68 6.78 2.13
CA ALA A 67 5.58 6.17 3.10
C ALA A 67 7.06 6.17 2.66
N PHE A 68 7.31 6.08 1.35
CA PHE A 68 8.66 6.15 0.79
C PHE A 68 8.64 6.57 -0.69
N PRO A 69 9.72 7.21 -1.18
CA PRO A 69 9.83 7.57 -2.59
C PRO A 69 9.64 6.35 -3.50
N ALA A 70 8.88 6.53 -4.57
CA ALA A 70 8.64 5.51 -5.59
C ALA A 70 7.91 4.24 -5.09
N ALA A 71 7.16 4.30 -3.99
CA ALA A 71 6.37 3.17 -3.50
C ALA A 71 5.34 2.65 -4.52
N ASP A 72 4.91 3.51 -5.45
CA ASP A 72 4.03 3.20 -6.58
C ASP A 72 4.75 2.70 -7.84
N THR A 73 6.04 2.36 -7.72
CA THR A 73 6.85 1.84 -8.84
C THR A 73 7.27 0.39 -8.60
N LEU A 74 7.84 -0.25 -9.63
CA LEU A 74 8.45 -1.58 -9.50
C LEU A 74 9.60 -1.60 -8.49
N ALA A 75 10.38 -0.53 -8.39
CA ALA A 75 11.45 -0.43 -7.40
C ALA A 75 10.89 -0.40 -5.98
N GLY A 76 9.80 0.35 -5.77
CA GLY A 76 9.11 0.38 -4.49
C GLY A 76 8.44 -0.94 -4.12
N ALA A 77 7.82 -1.62 -5.09
CA ALA A 77 7.30 -2.96 -4.89
C ALA A 77 8.40 -3.95 -4.47
N ARG A 78 9.59 -3.88 -5.09
CA ARG A 78 10.75 -4.70 -4.69
C ARG A 78 11.22 -4.37 -3.28
N TYR A 79 11.27 -3.09 -2.91
CA TYR A 79 11.64 -2.66 -1.57
C TYR A 79 10.70 -3.26 -0.51
N ALA A 80 9.39 -3.09 -0.69
CA ALA A 80 8.37 -3.64 0.19
C ALA A 80 8.44 -5.18 0.26
N ALA A 81 8.64 -5.85 -0.89
CA ALA A 81 8.78 -7.31 -0.94
C ALA A 81 9.99 -7.83 -0.13
N HIS A 82 11.14 -7.15 -0.20
CA HIS A 82 12.30 -7.52 0.61
C HIS A 82 12.07 -7.27 2.11
N GLY A 83 11.37 -6.18 2.47
CA GLY A 83 10.95 -5.93 3.86
C GLY A 83 10.04 -7.04 4.38
N PHE A 84 9.02 -7.38 3.58
CA PHE A 84 8.07 -8.43 3.88
C PHE A 84 8.73 -9.81 4.04
N LEU A 85 9.68 -10.17 3.18
CA LEU A 85 10.43 -11.41 3.31
C LEU A 85 11.17 -11.50 4.66
N ARG A 86 11.90 -10.44 5.06
CA ARG A 86 12.59 -10.41 6.36
C ARG A 86 11.61 -10.52 7.53
N ARG A 87 10.42 -9.93 7.40
CA ARG A 87 9.36 -10.04 8.41
C ARG A 87 8.83 -11.48 8.51
N ILE A 88 8.58 -12.14 7.38
CA ILE A 88 8.13 -13.54 7.37
C ILE A 88 9.19 -14.46 7.97
N GLU A 89 10.47 -14.28 7.63
CA GLU A 89 11.57 -15.09 8.19
C GLU A 89 11.68 -14.97 9.72
N THR A 90 11.24 -13.84 10.29
CA THR A 90 11.23 -13.60 11.74
C THR A 90 9.91 -13.96 12.41
N CYS A 91 8.79 -13.95 11.67
CA CYS A 91 7.52 -14.49 12.13
C CYS A 91 7.59 -16.03 12.21
N ARG A 92 7.39 -16.58 13.41
CA ARG A 92 7.21 -18.03 13.60
C ARG A 92 5.82 -18.45 13.14
N THR A 93 5.52 -18.35 11.86
CA THR A 93 4.40 -19.10 11.28
C THR A 93 4.87 -20.55 11.18
N ARG A 94 4.44 -21.38 12.13
CA ARG A 94 4.60 -22.84 12.10
C ARG A 94 3.71 -23.46 11.06
#